data_AF-A0A2G7GL41-F1
#
_entry.id   AF-A0A2G7GL41-F1
#
_cell.length_a   1.000
_cell.length_b   1.000
_cell.length_c   1.000
_cell.angle_alpha   90.00
_cell.angle_beta   90.00
_cell.angle_gamma   90.00
#
_symmetry.space_group_name_H-M   'P 1'
#
loop_
_entity.id
_entity.type
_entity.pdbx_description
1 polymer ?
#
loop_
_entity_poly.entity_id
_entity_poly.type
_entity_poly.pdbx_seq_one_letter_code
_entity_poly.pdbx_strand_id
1 'polypeptide(L)'
;MSTLTNYSQRLNPLDIRQGLAISQERMSTLLKVSTKTVTRWEKGERRPSDRDTLSRLAKLKEIKELGLMVYTPEGLKEFLNTPLPVFNGRCALELLQLGEYETVIGTLAADYEGTGF
;
A
#
# COMPACT_ATOMS: atom_id res chain seq x y z
N MET A 1 28.12 8.06 -15.17
CA MET A 1 28.21 6.59 -15.21
C MET A 1 27.00 6.03 -14.51
N SER A 2 26.15 5.38 -15.29
CA SER A 2 24.76 5.08 -14.98
C SER A 2 24.63 3.73 -14.28
N THR A 3 24.29 3.74 -13.00
CA THR A 3 23.83 2.56 -12.25
C THR A 3 22.74 2.97 -11.26
N LEU A 4 21.64 3.53 -11.76
CA LEU A 4 20.37 3.47 -11.05
C LEU A 4 19.57 2.35 -11.70
N THR A 5 19.81 1.17 -11.13
CA THR A 5 19.24 -0.11 -11.51
C THR A 5 17.75 0.04 -11.76
N ASN A 6 17.36 -0.40 -12.95
CA ASN A 6 16.02 -0.47 -13.49
C ASN A 6 15.15 -1.48 -12.70
N TYR A 7 14.92 -1.24 -11.39
CA TYR A 7 13.91 -1.93 -10.57
C TYR A 7 12.48 -1.46 -10.90
N SER A 8 12.33 -0.80 -12.05
CA SER A 8 11.09 -0.31 -12.61
C SER A 8 10.07 -1.43 -12.79
N GLN A 9 9.19 -1.52 -11.80
CA GLN A 9 7.74 -1.43 -11.99
C GLN A 9 7.04 -2.65 -12.61
N ARG A 10 7.02 -3.77 -11.88
CA ARG A 10 5.86 -4.68 -11.97
C ARG A 10 5.03 -4.53 -10.70
N LEU A 11 3.78 -4.10 -10.87
CA LEU A 11 2.78 -4.16 -9.81
C LEU A 11 2.50 -5.65 -9.53
N ASN A 12 3.07 -6.17 -8.45
CA ASN A 12 2.83 -7.54 -7.98
C ASN A 12 1.84 -7.51 -6.81
N PRO A 13 0.57 -7.88 -7.02
CA PRO A 13 -0.45 -7.81 -5.96
C PRO A 13 -0.12 -8.64 -4.72
N LEU A 14 0.56 -9.79 -4.88
CA LEU A 14 0.94 -10.65 -3.76
C LEU A 14 1.97 -9.95 -2.86
N ASP A 15 3.02 -9.43 -3.47
CA ASP A 15 4.12 -8.75 -2.79
C ASP A 15 3.64 -7.46 -2.09
N ILE A 16 2.75 -6.70 -2.73
CA ILE A 16 2.13 -5.51 -2.15
C ILE A 16 1.28 -5.91 -0.92
N ARG A 17 0.39 -6.90 -1.10
CA ARG A 17 -0.51 -7.34 -0.03
C ARG A 17 0.23 -7.89 1.19
N GLN A 18 1.25 -8.71 0.96
CA GLN A 18 2.06 -9.29 2.04
C GLN A 18 2.87 -8.22 2.76
N GLY A 19 3.45 -7.26 2.03
CA GLY A 19 4.19 -6.15 2.64
C GLY A 19 3.33 -5.23 3.51
N LEU A 20 2.05 -5.06 3.16
CA LEU A 20 1.07 -4.33 3.98
C LEU A 20 0.44 -5.20 5.09
N ALA A 21 0.80 -6.48 5.19
CA ALA A 21 0.26 -7.44 6.16
C ALA A 21 -1.29 -7.53 6.17
N ILE A 22 -1.94 -7.40 5.01
CA ILE A 22 -3.41 -7.46 4.89
C ILE A 22 -3.93 -8.77 4.25
N SER A 23 -5.19 -9.10 4.53
CA SER A 23 -5.87 -10.26 3.94
C SER A 23 -6.22 -10.02 2.46
N GLN A 24 -6.49 -11.09 1.71
CA GLN A 24 -6.99 -10.97 0.33
C GLN A 24 -8.35 -10.24 0.28
N GLU A 25 -9.21 -10.44 1.28
CA GLU A 25 -10.48 -9.73 1.39
C GLU A 25 -10.25 -8.22 1.55
N ARG A 26 -9.34 -7.82 2.44
CA ARG A 26 -9.00 -6.40 2.62
C ARG A 26 -8.41 -5.81 1.35
N MET A 27 -7.49 -6.51 0.69
CA MET A 27 -6.93 -6.09 -0.59
C MET A 27 -8.03 -5.90 -1.65
N SER A 28 -9.01 -6.80 -1.69
CA SER A 28 -10.13 -6.75 -2.63
C SER A 28 -11.00 -5.50 -2.41
N THR A 29 -11.25 -5.13 -1.15
CA THR A 29 -11.96 -3.89 -0.79
C THR A 29 -11.19 -2.65 -1.25
N LEU A 30 -9.89 -2.58 -0.97
CA LEU A 30 -9.04 -1.44 -1.35
C LEU A 30 -8.99 -1.25 -2.88
N LEU A 31 -8.90 -2.37 -3.61
CA LEU A 31 -8.84 -2.37 -5.08
C LEU A 31 -10.21 -2.32 -5.76
N LYS A 32 -11.32 -2.38 -5.02
CA LYS A 32 -12.69 -2.44 -5.54
C LYS A 32 -12.93 -3.58 -6.54
N VAL A 33 -12.36 -4.76 -6.26
CA VAL A 33 -12.54 -5.99 -7.05
C VAL A 33 -12.95 -7.15 -6.16
N SER A 34 -13.37 -8.27 -6.76
CA SER A 34 -13.66 -9.49 -5.99
C SER A 34 -12.39 -10.12 -5.41
N THR A 35 -12.49 -10.79 -4.25
CA THR A 35 -11.41 -11.63 -3.69
C THR A 35 -10.91 -12.67 -4.70
N LYS A 36 -11.82 -13.27 -5.49
CA LYS A 36 -11.47 -14.21 -6.57
C LYS A 36 -10.56 -13.58 -7.62
N THR A 37 -10.78 -12.31 -7.96
CA THR A 37 -9.92 -11.55 -8.87
C THR A 37 -8.52 -11.40 -8.28
N VAL A 38 -8.42 -11.03 -7.00
CA VAL A 38 -7.14 -10.92 -6.27
C VAL A 38 -6.41 -12.27 -6.28
N THR A 39 -7.09 -13.37 -5.92
CA THR A 39 -6.49 -14.72 -5.93
C THR A 39 -5.91 -15.08 -7.30
N ARG A 40 -6.62 -14.80 -8.40
CA ARG A 40 -6.14 -15.07 -9.76
C ARG A 40 -4.91 -14.25 -10.11
N TRP A 41 -4.84 -12.99 -9.66
CA TRP A 41 -3.66 -12.15 -9.87
C TRP A 41 -2.46 -12.65 -9.08
N GLU A 42 -2.64 -13.04 -7.82
CA GLU A 42 -1.56 -13.57 -6.97
C GLU A 42 -1.02 -14.90 -7.48
N LYS A 43 -1.86 -15.72 -8.11
CA LYS A 43 -1.44 -16.98 -8.78
C LYS A 43 -0.83 -16.78 -10.16
N GLY A 44 -0.86 -15.56 -10.71
CA GLY A 44 -0.39 -15.26 -12.07
C GLY A 44 -1.33 -15.76 -13.19
N GLU A 45 -2.52 -16.26 -12.86
CA GLU A 45 -3.53 -16.72 -13.83
C GLU A 45 -4.10 -15.57 -14.67
N ARG A 46 -4.08 -14.35 -14.12
CA ARG A 46 -4.51 -13.12 -14.81
C ARG A 46 -3.64 -11.96 -14.34
N ARG A 47 -3.53 -10.90 -15.14
CA ARG A 47 -2.91 -9.63 -14.71
C ARG A 47 -3.96 -8.52 -14.53
N PRO A 48 -3.76 -7.57 -13.60
CA PRO A 48 -4.52 -6.34 -13.57
C PRO A 48 -4.28 -5.57 -14.88
N SER A 49 -5.34 -5.05 -15.48
CA SER A 49 -5.28 -4.29 -16.74
C SER A 49 -6.07 -2.99 -16.70
N ASP A 50 -7.01 -2.88 -15.76
CA ASP A 50 -7.82 -1.69 -15.57
C ASP A 50 -6.99 -0.53 -14.99
N ARG A 51 -7.16 0.68 -15.52
CA ARG A 51 -6.33 1.84 -15.17
C ARG A 51 -6.54 2.29 -13.73
N ASP A 52 -7.78 2.29 -13.23
CA ASP A 52 -8.06 2.65 -11.83
C ASP A 52 -7.43 1.64 -10.87
N THR A 53 -7.60 0.36 -11.17
CA THR A 53 -6.96 -0.74 -10.43
C THR A 53 -5.44 -0.61 -10.39
N LEU A 54 -4.81 -0.34 -11.55
CA LEU A 54 -3.36 -0.16 -11.64
C LEU A 54 -2.89 1.06 -10.85
N SER A 55 -3.66 2.16 -10.88
CA SER A 55 -3.39 3.36 -10.08
C SER A 55 -3.44 3.06 -8.58
N ARG A 56 -4.49 2.36 -8.10
CA ARG A 56 -4.61 1.93 -6.70
C ARG A 56 -3.46 1.02 -6.28
N LEU A 57 -3.11 0.03 -7.11
CA LEU A 57 -1.96 -0.84 -6.85
C LEU A 57 -0.65 -0.07 -6.75
N ALA A 58 -0.44 0.94 -7.59
CA ALA A 58 0.75 1.78 -7.53
C ALA A 58 0.81 2.57 -6.21
N LYS A 59 -0.30 3.14 -5.76
CA LYS A 59 -0.38 3.84 -4.47
C LYS A 59 -0.16 2.91 -3.27
N LEU A 60 -0.74 1.71 -3.29
CA LEU A 60 -0.48 0.71 -2.25
C LEU A 60 0.98 0.22 -2.23
N LYS A 61 1.62 0.12 -3.40
CA LYS A 61 3.06 -0.19 -3.51
C LYS A 61 3.90 0.92 -2.88
N GLU A 62 3.60 2.18 -3.19
CA GLU A 62 4.29 3.35 -2.63
C GLU A 62 4.18 3.39 -1.10
N ILE A 63 2.97 3.19 -0.55
CA ILE A 63 2.74 3.10 0.90
C ILE A 63 3.54 1.96 1.53
N LYS A 64 3.56 0.78 0.89
CA LYS A 64 4.38 -0.35 1.36
C LYS A 64 5.86 0.04 1.39
N GLU A 65 6.37 0.60 0.30
CA GLU A 65 7.80 0.89 0.16
C GLU A 65 8.25 1.95 1.16
N LEU A 66 7.54 3.07 1.27
CA LEU A 66 7.83 4.11 2.26
C LEU A 66 7.65 3.57 3.69
N GLY A 67 6.56 2.86 3.94
CA GLY A 67 6.26 2.29 5.25
C GLY A 67 7.35 1.36 5.76
N LEU A 68 7.91 0.51 4.89
CA LEU A 68 9.00 -0.40 5.24
C LEU A 68 10.40 0.26 5.30
N MET A 69 10.54 1.49 4.81
CA MET A 69 11.75 2.30 5.04
C MET A 69 11.74 2.97 6.42
N VAL A 70 10.56 3.26 6.95
CA VAL A 70 10.38 3.92 8.25
C VAL A 70 10.22 2.92 9.38
N TYR A 71 9.45 1.85 9.14
CA TYR A 71 9.01 0.90 10.16
C TYR A 71 9.50 -0.53 9.85
N THR A 72 9.58 -1.35 10.90
CA THR A 72 9.60 -2.80 10.74
C THR A 72 8.27 -3.29 10.14
N PRO A 73 8.17 -4.52 9.60
CA PRO A 73 6.90 -5.06 9.13
C PRO A 73 5.79 -5.04 10.19
N GLU A 74 6.14 -5.34 11.45
CA GLU A 74 5.22 -5.28 12.59
C GLU A 74 4.81 -3.84 12.90
N GLY A 75 5.75 -2.90 12.86
CA GLY A 75 5.48 -1.48 13.09
C GLY A 75 4.60 -0.88 11.99
N LEU A 76 4.84 -1.23 10.72
CA LEU A 76 3.97 -0.81 9.61
C LEU A 76 2.55 -1.37 9.79
N LYS A 77 2.43 -2.63 10.19
CA LYS A 77 1.13 -3.22 10.51
C LYS A 77 0.44 -2.46 11.64
N GLU A 78 1.15 -2.09 12.69
CA GLU A 78 0.60 -1.28 13.79
C GLU A 78 0.14 0.09 13.27
N PHE A 79 1.00 0.84 12.60
CA PHE A 79 0.67 2.12 11.96
C PHE A 79 -0.59 2.05 11.10
N LEU A 80 -0.73 0.99 10.28
CA LEU A 80 -1.88 0.80 9.40
C LEU A 80 -3.20 0.61 10.15
N ASN A 81 -3.17 0.06 11.37
CA ASN A 81 -4.35 -0.28 12.17
C ASN A 81 -4.60 0.67 13.35
N THR A 82 -3.63 1.50 13.73
CA THR A 82 -3.74 2.41 14.87
C THR A 82 -4.49 3.69 14.49
N PRO A 83 -5.54 4.07 15.24
CA PRO A 83 -6.15 5.39 15.12
C PRO A 83 -5.15 6.49 15.49
N LEU A 84 -4.88 7.42 14.57
CA LEU A 84 -3.91 8.50 14.81
C LEU A 84 -4.56 9.88 14.79
N PRO A 85 -4.09 10.85 15.61
CA PRO A 85 -4.58 12.23 15.58
C PRO A 85 -4.43 12.90 14.22
N VAL A 86 -3.32 12.64 13.51
CA VAL A 86 -3.07 13.15 12.14
C VAL A 86 -4.11 12.65 11.12
N PHE A 87 -4.78 11.53 11.42
CA PHE A 87 -5.87 10.96 10.63
C PHE A 87 -7.24 11.28 11.22
N ASN A 88 -7.36 12.32 12.06
CA ASN A 88 -8.61 12.69 12.76
C ASN A 88 -9.22 11.52 13.55
N GLY A 89 -8.37 10.70 14.18
CA GLY A 89 -8.80 9.52 14.95
C GLY A 89 -9.21 8.31 14.12
N ARG A 90 -8.92 8.30 12.81
CA ARG A 90 -9.05 7.11 11.94
C ARG A 90 -7.73 6.36 11.85
N CYS A 91 -7.78 5.10 11.44
CA CYS A 91 -6.57 4.37 11.06
C CYS A 91 -6.24 4.59 9.58
N ALA A 92 -4.97 4.41 9.19
CA ALA A 92 -4.57 4.57 7.79
C ALA A 92 -5.37 3.64 6.86
N LEU A 93 -5.66 2.39 7.27
CA LEU A 93 -6.47 1.47 6.44
C LEU A 93 -7.87 2.00 6.11
N GLU A 94 -8.50 2.78 6.99
CA GLU A 94 -9.77 3.44 6.69
C GLU A 94 -9.59 4.52 5.63
N LEU A 95 -8.54 5.34 5.73
CA LEU A 95 -8.21 6.35 4.73
C LEU A 95 -7.95 5.72 3.36
N LEU A 96 -7.22 4.61 3.31
CA LEU A 96 -6.98 3.88 2.06
C LEU A 96 -8.27 3.35 1.43
N GLN A 97 -9.24 2.91 2.25
CA GLN A 97 -10.56 2.49 1.76
C GLN A 97 -11.36 3.65 1.17
N LEU A 98 -11.27 4.83 1.79
CA LEU A 98 -11.88 6.07 1.30
C LEU A 98 -11.17 6.63 0.06
N GLY A 99 -9.96 6.15 -0.24
CA GLY A 99 -9.14 6.62 -1.36
C GLY A 99 -8.26 7.82 -1.01
N GLU A 100 -8.12 8.13 0.27
CA GLU A 100 -7.28 9.20 0.80
C GLU A 100 -5.81 8.76 0.91
N TYR A 101 -5.24 8.30 -0.22
CA TYR A 101 -3.88 7.76 -0.28
C TYR A 101 -2.82 8.82 0.04
N GLU A 102 -3.01 10.05 -0.45
CA GLU A 102 -2.01 11.13 -0.32
C GLU A 102 -1.79 11.54 1.13
N THR A 103 -2.83 11.48 1.98
CA THR A 103 -2.70 11.73 3.42
C THR A 103 -1.76 10.71 4.07
N VAL A 104 -1.96 9.42 3.77
CA VAL A 104 -1.13 8.34 4.32
C VAL A 104 0.30 8.41 3.78
N ILE A 105 0.46 8.66 2.49
CA ILE A 105 1.79 8.82 1.85
C ILE A 105 2.53 10.02 2.45
N GLY A 106 1.84 11.16 2.62
CA GLY A 106 2.42 12.36 3.20
C GLY A 106 2.90 12.15 4.64
N THR A 107 2.13 11.41 5.45
CA THR A 107 2.56 11.04 6.81
C THR A 107 3.81 10.15 6.79
N LEU A 108 3.83 9.10 5.96
CA LEU A 108 5.00 8.23 5.84
C LEU A 108 6.24 8.95 5.32
N ALA A 109 6.06 9.88 4.37
CA ALA A 109 7.14 10.71 3.85
C ALA A 109 7.70 11.64 4.92
N ALA A 110 6.83 12.28 5.72
CA ALA A 110 7.26 13.13 6.83
C ALA A 110 8.08 12.36 7.87
N ASP A 111 7.65 11.14 8.22
CA ASP A 111 8.38 10.25 9.12
C ASP A 111 9.75 9.84 8.53
N TYR A 112 9.79 9.52 7.23
CA TYR A 112 11.03 9.17 6.51
C TYR A 112 12.03 10.33 6.47
N GLU A 113 11.55 11.56 6.28
CA GLU A 113 12.38 12.77 6.25
C GLU A 113 12.85 13.21 7.65
N GLY A 114 12.40 12.56 8.72
CA GLY A 114 12.67 12.96 10.10
C GLY A 114 11.99 14.28 10.47
N THR A 115 10.90 14.64 9.77
CA THR A 115 10.09 15.84 10.02
C THR A 115 8.78 15.51 10.75
N GLY A 116 8.51 14.23 11.02
CA GLY A 116 7.47 13.79 11.95
C GLY A 116 7.76 14.37 13.35
N PHE A 117 6.83 15.17 13.86
CA PHE A 117 6.94 15.93 15.11
C PHE A 117 7.24 15.08 16.35
#